data_AF-A0A520PTA9-F1
#
_entry.id   AF-A0A520PTA9-F1
#
_cell.length_a   1.000
_cell.length_b   1.000
_cell.length_c   1.000
_cell.angle_alpha   90.00
_cell.angle_beta   90.00
_cell.angle_gamma   90.00
#
_symmetry.space_group_name_H-M   'P 1'
#
loop_
_entity.id
_entity.type
_entity.pdbx_description
1 polymer ?
#
loop_
_entity_poly.entity_id
_entity_poly.type
_entity_poly.pdbx_seq_one_letter_code
_entity_poly.pdbx_strand_id
1 'polypeptide(L)'
;MNWLKNEESGAIHGAAVADAASRPLHWIYDREKMESLLKKVFQPEFWPTSESPFYTLPTGAHSSYFDTTVVMLRALGENGGNFNPSIFLKKAEEHFGLNSAYEDSFQD
;
A
#
# COMPACT_ATOMS: atom_id res chain seq x y z
N MET A 1 -18.17 8.78 -22.14
CA MET A 1 -16.85 9.35 -21.77
C MET A 1 -16.64 9.51 -20.27
N ASN A 2 -17.65 9.87 -19.45
CA ASN A 2 -17.49 9.97 -17.98
C ASN A 2 -17.36 8.63 -17.25
N TRP A 3 -17.91 7.55 -17.80
CA TRP A 3 -17.88 6.24 -17.16
C TRP A 3 -16.47 5.66 -17.09
N LEU A 4 -15.69 5.72 -18.18
CA LEU A 4 -14.28 5.27 -18.20
C LEU A 4 -13.42 6.00 -17.15
N LYS A 5 -13.57 7.33 -17.02
CA LYS A 5 -12.88 8.10 -15.98
C LYS A 5 -13.25 7.66 -14.56
N ASN A 6 -14.51 7.27 -14.35
CA ASN A 6 -14.98 6.77 -13.06
C ASN A 6 -14.45 5.36 -12.77
N GLU A 7 -14.31 4.51 -13.78
CA GLU A 7 -13.74 3.16 -13.65
C GLU A 7 -12.23 3.21 -13.38
N GLU A 8 -11.48 4.02 -14.13
CA GLU A 8 -10.03 4.20 -13.93
C GLU A 8 -9.73 4.73 -12.52
N SER A 9 -10.47 5.75 -12.09
CA SER A 9 -10.38 6.27 -10.73
C SER A 9 -10.79 5.20 -9.71
N GLY A 10 -11.89 4.48 -9.95
CA GLY A 10 -12.39 3.42 -9.07
C GLY A 10 -11.39 2.29 -8.89
N ALA A 11 -10.66 1.91 -9.93
CA ALA A 11 -9.63 0.87 -9.87
C ALA A 11 -8.47 1.27 -8.95
N ILE A 12 -7.97 2.50 -9.06
CA ILE A 12 -6.87 2.99 -8.21
C ILE A 12 -7.34 3.14 -6.75
N HIS A 13 -8.51 3.73 -6.53
CA HIS A 13 -9.07 3.86 -5.18
C HIS A 13 -9.37 2.49 -4.55
N GLY A 14 -9.93 1.56 -5.33
CA GLY A 14 -10.20 0.20 -4.88
C GLY A 14 -8.92 -0.53 -4.47
N ALA A 15 -7.83 -0.39 -5.25
CA ALA A 15 -6.53 -0.94 -4.89
C ALA A 15 -5.96 -0.31 -3.61
N ALA A 16 -6.07 1.02 -3.45
CA ALA A 16 -5.65 1.73 -2.24
C ALA A 16 -6.38 1.22 -0.99
N VAL A 17 -7.70 1.17 -1.08
CA VAL A 17 -8.59 0.71 0.00
C VAL A 17 -8.32 -0.75 0.34
N ALA A 18 -8.18 -1.62 -0.66
CA ALA A 18 -7.92 -3.04 -0.46
C ALA A 18 -6.58 -3.27 0.25
N ASP A 19 -5.52 -2.60 -0.19
CA ASP A 19 -4.21 -2.70 0.46
C ASP A 19 -4.27 -2.24 1.92
N ALA A 20 -4.82 -1.05 2.20
CA ALA A 20 -4.95 -0.55 3.57
C ALA A 20 -5.84 -1.46 4.46
N ALA A 21 -6.89 -2.04 3.89
CA ALA A 21 -7.83 -2.91 4.60
C ALA A 21 -7.22 -4.27 4.95
N SER A 22 -6.47 -4.90 4.04
CA SER A 22 -5.91 -6.24 4.24
C SER A 22 -4.55 -6.24 4.92
N ARG A 23 -3.77 -5.15 4.79
CA ARG A 23 -2.40 -5.02 5.30
C ARG A 23 -2.23 -5.45 6.76
N PRO A 24 -3.10 -5.07 7.71
CA PRO A 24 -2.94 -5.50 9.10
C PRO A 24 -2.81 -7.02 9.29
N LEU A 25 -3.33 -7.84 8.37
CA LEU A 25 -3.29 -9.30 8.42
C LEU A 25 -2.30 -9.92 7.42
N HIS A 26 -1.49 -9.12 6.74
CA HIS A 26 -0.51 -9.61 5.76
C HIS A 26 0.47 -10.62 6.40
N TRP A 27 0.87 -11.59 5.59
CA TRP A 27 1.93 -12.56 5.89
C TRP A 27 1.72 -13.45 7.10
N ILE A 28 0.48 -13.59 7.58
CA ILE A 28 0.12 -14.62 8.56
C ILE A 28 -0.06 -15.93 7.79
N TYR A 29 1.02 -16.69 7.70
CA TYR A 29 1.02 -18.01 7.05
C TYR A 29 0.55 -19.14 7.97
N ASP A 30 0.64 -18.94 9.28
CA ASP A 30 0.07 -19.86 10.25
C ASP A 30 -1.45 -19.84 10.14
N ARG A 31 -1.98 -20.93 9.59
CA ARG A 31 -3.41 -21.11 9.37
C ARG A 31 -4.21 -21.12 10.67
N GLU A 32 -3.70 -21.77 11.72
CA GLU A 32 -4.40 -21.85 12.99
C GLU A 32 -4.48 -20.46 13.64
N LYS A 33 -3.40 -19.69 13.56
CA LYS A 33 -3.40 -18.27 13.97
C LYS A 33 -4.44 -17.48 13.19
N MET A 34 -4.44 -17.55 11.86
CA MET A 34 -5.39 -16.81 11.01
C MET A 34 -6.84 -17.18 11.34
N GLU A 35 -7.16 -18.48 11.43
CA GLU A 35 -8.50 -18.95 11.78
C GLU A 35 -8.93 -18.48 13.18
N SER A 36 -8.00 -18.45 14.15
CA SER A 36 -8.30 -17.97 15.51
C SER A 36 -8.62 -16.47 15.56
N LEU A 37 -7.98 -15.66 14.69
CA LEU A 37 -8.25 -14.22 14.57
C LEU A 37 -9.63 -14.01 13.92
N LEU A 38 -9.86 -14.62 12.76
CA LEU A 38 -11.09 -14.42 11.98
C LEU A 38 -12.36 -14.95 12.68
N LYS A 39 -12.26 -15.94 13.57
CA LYS A 39 -13.40 -16.39 14.38
C LYS A 39 -13.96 -15.32 15.32
N LYS A 40 -13.15 -14.32 15.68
CA LYS A 40 -13.52 -13.29 16.67
C LYS A 40 -14.23 -12.09 16.04
N VAL A 41 -14.16 -11.92 14.72
CA VAL A 41 -14.59 -10.70 14.04
C VAL A 41 -15.26 -11.04 12.70
N PHE A 42 -16.44 -10.49 12.46
CA PHE A 42 -17.20 -10.74 11.23
C PHE A 42 -16.69 -9.93 10.02
N GLN A 43 -16.06 -8.77 10.26
CA GLN A 43 -15.53 -7.85 9.25
C GLN A 43 -14.03 -7.66 9.46
N PRO A 44 -13.17 -8.43 8.76
CA PRO A 44 -11.73 -8.44 9.00
C PRO A 44 -10.99 -7.26 8.36
N GLU A 45 -11.67 -6.45 7.56
CA GLU A 45 -11.13 -5.26 6.93
C GLU A 45 -10.71 -4.23 7.97
N PHE A 46 -9.56 -3.59 7.77
CA PHE A 46 -9.04 -2.56 8.67
C PHE A 46 -8.88 -3.07 10.11
N TRP A 47 -8.27 -4.25 10.27
CA TRP A 47 -7.97 -4.79 11.60
C TRP A 47 -7.27 -3.73 12.47
N PRO A 48 -7.65 -3.56 13.76
CA PRO A 48 -7.26 -2.40 14.56
C PRO A 48 -5.76 -2.29 14.86
N THR A 49 -5.05 -3.42 14.83
CA THR A 49 -3.60 -3.51 15.06
C THR A 49 -2.95 -4.40 14.03
N SER A 50 -1.71 -4.12 13.66
CA SER A 50 -0.98 -5.01 12.75
C SER A 50 -0.70 -6.36 13.44
N GLU A 51 -1.19 -7.44 12.85
CA GLU A 51 -0.89 -8.83 13.22
C GLU A 51 0.21 -9.43 12.30
N SER A 52 0.66 -8.64 11.31
CA SER A 52 1.78 -8.96 10.43
C SER A 52 3.06 -9.19 11.25
N PRO A 53 3.81 -10.26 10.98
CA PRO A 53 5.07 -10.53 11.67
C PRO A 53 6.23 -9.64 11.20
N PHE A 54 6.05 -8.85 10.14
CA PHE A 54 7.15 -8.12 9.48
C PHE A 54 7.11 -6.59 9.64
N TYR A 55 5.96 -6.02 10.01
CA TYR A 55 5.83 -4.57 10.19
C TYR A 55 4.63 -4.21 11.06
N THR A 56 4.70 -3.02 11.66
CA THR A 56 3.79 -2.52 12.69
C THR A 56 3.09 -1.22 12.31
N LEU A 57 3.02 -0.88 11.02
CA LEU A 57 2.38 0.36 10.56
C LEU A 57 0.93 0.48 11.09
N PRO A 58 0.42 1.70 11.33
CA PRO A 58 -0.93 1.91 11.83
C PRO A 58 -2.00 1.48 10.82
N THR A 59 -3.17 1.10 11.31
CA THR A 59 -4.32 0.75 10.46
C THR A 59 -4.77 1.93 9.62
N GLY A 60 -5.06 1.66 8.33
CA GLY A 60 -5.33 2.70 7.33
C GLY A 60 -4.07 3.18 6.59
N ALA A 61 -2.86 2.88 7.07
CA ALA A 61 -1.65 3.04 6.27
C ALA A 61 -1.56 1.98 5.17
N HIS A 62 -0.94 2.36 4.06
CA HIS A 62 -0.63 1.45 2.97
C HIS A 62 0.61 0.60 3.27
N SER A 63 0.78 -0.47 2.50
CA SER A 63 2.00 -1.23 2.41
C SER A 63 2.94 -0.65 1.34
N SER A 64 4.19 -1.11 1.36
CA SER A 64 5.20 -0.79 0.33
C SER A 64 4.75 -1.13 -1.09
N TYR A 65 3.83 -2.10 -1.26
CA TYR A 65 3.28 -2.48 -2.56
C TYR A 65 2.46 -1.36 -3.17
N PHE A 66 1.57 -0.74 -2.38
CA PHE A 66 0.76 0.36 -2.87
C PHE A 66 1.57 1.66 -2.93
N ASP A 67 2.52 1.88 -2.01
CA ASP A 67 3.44 3.02 -2.09
C ASP A 67 4.26 2.99 -3.39
N THR A 68 4.68 1.81 -3.86
CA THR A 68 5.35 1.66 -5.16
C THR A 68 4.42 2.04 -6.33
N THR A 69 3.13 1.74 -6.22
CA THR A 69 2.12 2.15 -7.20
C THR A 69 1.98 3.68 -7.22
N VAL A 70 1.94 4.32 -6.05
CA VAL A 70 1.92 5.79 -5.94
C VAL A 70 3.16 6.42 -6.58
N VAL A 71 4.35 5.86 -6.36
CA VAL A 71 5.60 6.30 -7.00
C VAL A 71 5.51 6.18 -8.53
N MET A 72 4.99 5.07 -9.05
CA MET A 72 4.78 4.89 -10.48
C MET A 72 3.80 5.92 -11.05
N LEU A 73 2.65 6.14 -10.38
CA LEU A 73 1.65 7.12 -10.83
C LEU A 73 2.21 8.54 -10.86
N ARG A 74 3.05 8.92 -9.87
CA ARG A 74 3.76 10.21 -9.87
C ARG A 74 4.72 10.32 -11.05
N ALA A 75 5.49 9.26 -11.34
CA ALA A 75 6.42 9.23 -12.46
C ALA A 75 5.72 9.33 -13.83
N LEU A 76 4.60 8.61 -14.00
CA LEU A 76 3.76 8.71 -15.19
C LEU A 76 3.16 10.11 -15.34
N GLY A 77 2.65 10.69 -14.24
CA GLY A 77 2.10 12.05 -14.23
C GLY A 77 3.12 13.11 -14.66
N GLU A 78 4.38 12.97 -14.23
CA GLU A 78 5.47 13.89 -14.60
C GLU A 78 5.83 13.81 -16.10
N ASN A 79 5.61 12.66 -16.74
CA ASN A 79 5.98 12.42 -18.14
C ASN A 79 4.75 12.25 -19.07
N GLY A 80 3.64 12.92 -18.76
CA GLY A 80 2.45 12.95 -19.61
C GLY A 80 1.82 11.58 -19.86
N GLY A 81 1.92 10.67 -18.89
CA GLY A 81 1.42 9.30 -18.97
C GLY A 81 2.39 8.29 -19.60
N ASN A 82 3.55 8.72 -20.08
CA ASN A 82 4.53 7.81 -20.69
C ASN A 82 5.54 7.32 -19.66
N PHE A 83 5.81 6.01 -19.65
CA PHE A 83 6.82 5.47 -18.76
C PHE A 83 8.24 5.95 -19.13
N ASN A 84 9.00 6.39 -18.13
CA ASN A 84 10.41 6.72 -18.24
C ASN A 84 11.15 6.15 -17.02
N PRO A 85 12.09 5.20 -17.21
CA PRO A 85 12.82 4.57 -16.10
C PRO A 85 13.57 5.56 -15.22
N SER A 86 14.19 6.60 -15.79
CA SER A 86 14.97 7.58 -15.02
C SER A 86 14.08 8.43 -14.12
N ILE A 87 12.89 8.81 -14.59
CA ILE A 87 11.91 9.54 -13.77
C ILE A 87 11.38 8.64 -12.66
N PHE A 88 11.04 7.38 -12.97
CA PHE A 88 10.61 6.42 -11.96
C PHE A 88 11.67 6.20 -10.88
N LEU A 89 12.93 5.98 -11.26
CA LEU A 89 14.03 5.79 -10.31
C LEU A 89 14.22 7.01 -9.42
N LYS A 90 14.18 8.22 -9.99
CA LYS A 90 14.23 9.46 -9.21
C LYS A 90 13.08 9.54 -8.20
N LYS A 91 11.85 9.22 -8.60
CA LYS A 91 10.69 9.21 -7.68
C LYS A 91 10.78 8.12 -6.62
N ALA A 92 11.35 6.97 -6.95
CA ALA A 92 11.59 5.91 -6.00
C ALA A 92 12.65 6.32 -4.97
N GLU A 93 13.74 6.98 -5.39
CA GLU A 93 14.76 7.52 -4.50
C GLU A 93 14.21 8.64 -3.60
N GLU A 94 13.42 9.57 -4.15
CA GLU A 94 12.74 10.61 -3.37
C GLU A 94 11.79 10.04 -2.31
N HIS A 95 11.16 8.89 -2.58
CA HIS A 95 10.15 8.32 -1.69
C HIS A 95 10.71 7.28 -0.70
N PHE A 96 11.63 6.43 -1.12
CA PHE A 96 12.17 5.31 -0.36
C PHE A 96 13.66 5.46 -0.01
N GLY A 97 14.35 6.45 -0.57
CA GLY A 97 15.79 6.63 -0.42
C GLY A 97 16.19 7.36 0.85
N LEU A 98 17.46 7.75 0.90
CA LEU A 98 18.07 8.35 2.08
C LEU A 98 17.42 9.68 2.46
N ASN A 99 17.21 9.91 3.76
CA ASN A 99 16.54 11.06 4.38
C ASN A 99 15.06 11.22 3.95
N SER A 100 14.43 10.16 3.45
CA SER A 100 13.00 10.14 3.20
C SER A 100 12.25 9.83 4.49
N ALA A 101 11.00 10.30 4.59
CA ALA A 101 10.11 9.90 5.68
C ALA A 101 9.91 8.37 5.77
N TYR A 102 10.15 7.67 4.65
CA TYR A 102 10.09 6.22 4.59
C TYR A 102 11.29 5.59 5.29
N GLU A 103 12.51 6.11 5.12
CA GLU A 103 13.69 5.66 5.87
C GLU A 103 13.55 5.94 7.37
N ASP A 104 13.11 7.16 7.73
CA ASP A 104 12.93 7.56 9.13
C ASP A 104 11.90 6.67 9.86
N SER A 105 10.95 6.09 9.13
CA SER A 105 9.92 5.20 9.69
C SER A 105 10.44 3.82 10.15
N PHE A 106 11.71 3.48 9.85
CA PHE A 106 12.39 2.26 10.30
C PHE A 106 13.50 2.51 11.32
N GLN A 107 13.66 3.74 11.82
CA GLN A 107 14.62 4.04 12.88
C GLN A 107 13.87 4.02 14.23
N ASP A 108 14.05 2.93 14.97
CA ASP A 108 13.63 2.80 16.38
C ASP A 108 14.34 3.82 17.30
#